data_AF-A0A4Q2R6V1-F1
#
_entry.id   AF-A0A4Q2R6V1-F1
#
_cell.length_a   1.000
_cell.length_b   1.000
_cell.length_c   1.000
_cell.angle_alpha   90.00
_cell.angle_beta   90.00
_cell.angle_gamma   90.00
#
_symmetry.space_group_name_H-M   'P 1'
#
loop_
_entity.id
_entity.type
_entity.pdbx_description
1 polymer ?
#
loop_
_entity_poly.entity_id
_entity_poly.type
_entity_poly.pdbx_seq_one_letter_code
_entity_poly.pdbx_strand_id
1 'polypeptide(L)'
;MDRPSLALGTALQWETLLRQRDVIGEWEPYRAGDKPPGGWALNGRACVNGLLWEHIAPDWTMSKRTTKTGAVVTFDLTALPLALT
;
A
#
# COMPACT_ATOMS: atom_id res chain seq x y z
N MET A 1 17.41 -22.16 -7.17
CA MET A 1 16.90 -21.17 -8.12
C MET A 1 16.59 -19.94 -7.30
N ASP A 2 17.46 -18.95 -7.42
CA ASP A 2 17.60 -17.81 -6.52
C ASP A 2 16.30 -17.01 -6.46
N ARG A 3 15.71 -16.88 -5.26
CA ARG A 3 14.60 -15.94 -5.03
C ARG A 3 15.19 -14.53 -5.18
N PRO A 4 14.78 -13.72 -6.17
CA PRO A 4 15.12 -12.31 -6.16
C PRO A 4 14.53 -11.70 -4.88
N SER A 5 15.39 -11.47 -3.88
CA SER A 5 14.99 -10.87 -2.61
C SER A 5 14.85 -9.37 -2.83
N LEU A 6 13.60 -8.92 -2.97
CA LEU A 6 13.24 -7.51 -3.06
C LEU A 6 12.30 -7.19 -1.90
N ALA A 7 12.42 -6.00 -1.30
CA ALA A 7 11.47 -5.57 -0.29
C ALA A 7 10.07 -5.50 -0.91
N LEU A 8 9.05 -6.07 -0.24
CA LEU A 8 7.66 -6.16 -0.73
C LEU A 8 7.12 -4.82 -1.26
N GLY A 9 7.41 -3.71 -0.58
CA GLY A 9 6.99 -2.38 -1.04
C GLY A 9 7.60 -1.96 -2.38
N THR A 10 8.83 -2.38 -2.68
CA THR A 10 9.47 -2.11 -3.97
C THR A 10 8.93 -3.05 -5.06
N ALA A 11 8.70 -4.32 -4.73
CA ALA A 11 8.05 -5.27 -5.64
C ALA A 11 6.68 -4.76 -6.10
N LEU A 12 5.84 -4.36 -5.13
CA LEU A 12 4.52 -3.82 -5.42
C LEU A 12 4.58 -2.55 -6.28
N GLN A 13 5.50 -1.62 -6.01
CA GLN A 13 5.65 -0.40 -6.83
C GLN A 13 5.94 -0.73 -8.31
N TRP A 14 6.81 -1.70 -8.56
CA TRP A 14 7.18 -2.10 -9.91
C TRP A 14 6.05 -2.85 -10.63
N GLU A 15 5.46 -3.84 -9.97
CA GLU A 15 4.49 -4.73 -10.62
C GLU A 15 3.11 -4.11 -10.77
N THR A 16 2.75 -3.13 -9.93
CA THR A 16 1.43 -2.47 -9.98
C THR A 16 1.46 -1.08 -10.62
N LEU A 17 2.66 -0.52 -10.86
CA LEU A 17 2.86 0.86 -11.31
C LEU A 17 2.25 1.92 -10.38
N LEU A 18 1.91 1.53 -9.14
CA LEU A 18 1.49 2.47 -8.11
C LEU A 18 2.66 3.38 -7.73
N ARG A 19 2.34 4.64 -7.39
CA ARG A 19 3.37 5.56 -6.90
C ARG A 19 3.89 5.04 -5.56
N GLN A 20 5.15 5.35 -5.27
CA GLN A 20 5.74 5.04 -3.97
C GLN A 20 4.84 5.46 -2.80
N ARG A 21 4.28 6.67 -2.85
CA ARG A 21 3.34 7.16 -1.83
C ARG A 21 2.02 6.38 -1.70
N ASP A 22 1.53 5.76 -2.77
CA ASP A 22 0.34 4.90 -2.73
C ASP A 22 0.66 3.54 -2.08
N VAL A 23 1.94 3.14 -2.08
CA VAL A 23 2.43 1.88 -1.51
C VAL A 23 2.90 2.06 -0.07
N ILE A 24 3.88 2.93 0.17
CA ILE A 24 4.48 3.13 1.51
C ILE A 24 3.68 4.12 2.38
N GLY A 25 2.83 4.93 1.76
CA GLY A 25 2.06 5.97 2.44
C GLY A 25 2.79 7.29 2.62
N GLU A 26 2.07 8.24 3.20
CA GLU A 26 2.54 9.58 3.56
C GLU A 26 2.27 9.83 5.04
N TRP A 27 3.13 10.61 5.68
CA TRP A 27 2.99 10.95 7.09
C TRP A 27 2.40 12.34 7.23
N GLU A 28 1.17 12.44 7.70
CA GLU A 28 0.48 13.71 7.90
C GLU A 28 0.24 13.98 9.39
N PRO A 29 0.34 15.24 9.85
CA PRO A 29 -0.11 15.60 11.20
C PRO A 29 -1.57 15.19 11.38
N TYR A 30 -1.91 14.61 12.53
CA TYR A 30 -3.30 14.33 12.89
C TYR A 30 -3.63 15.05 14.20
N ARG A 31 -4.90 15.44 14.39
CA ARG A 31 -5.32 16.13 15.62
C ARG A 31 -5.38 15.15 16.76
N ALA A 32 -4.80 15.54 17.89
CA ALA A 32 -4.90 14.78 19.13
C ALA A 32 -6.39 14.59 19.50
N GLY A 33 -6.82 13.34 19.66
CA GLY A 33 -8.21 12.97 19.92
C GLY A 33 -8.96 12.37 18.72
N ASP A 34 -8.47 12.56 17.49
CA ASP A 34 -9.05 11.94 16.31
C ASP A 34 -8.52 10.50 16.11
N LYS A 35 -9.36 9.61 15.57
CA LYS A 35 -8.89 8.29 15.13
C LYS A 35 -7.95 8.49 13.92
N PRO A 36 -6.74 7.93 13.91
CA PRO A 36 -5.82 8.11 12.79
C PRO A 36 -6.43 7.49 11.50
N PRO A 37 -6.44 8.24 10.38
CA PRO A 37 -7.12 7.84 9.14
C PRO A 37 -6.59 6.55 8.50
N GLY A 38 -5.32 6.18 8.73
CA GLY A 38 -4.71 4.96 8.21
C GLY A 38 -4.50 3.84 9.23
N GLY A 39 -5.15 3.90 10.40
CA GLY A 39 -5.05 2.87 11.44
C GLY A 39 -3.73 2.83 12.22
N TRP A 40 -2.71 3.58 11.79
CA TRP A 40 -1.45 3.71 12.50
C TRP A 40 -0.98 5.16 12.60
N ALA A 41 -0.41 5.49 13.76
CA ALA A 41 0.17 6.79 14.05
C ALA A 41 1.43 6.64 14.90
N LEU A 42 2.39 7.54 14.70
CA LEU A 42 3.63 7.62 15.45
C LEU A 42 4.01 9.10 15.59
N ASN A 43 4.43 9.52 16.78
CA ASN A 43 4.91 10.88 17.05
C ASN A 43 3.96 12.00 16.56
N GLY A 44 2.66 11.85 16.78
CA GLY A 44 1.65 12.85 16.40
C GLY A 44 1.35 12.93 14.89
N ARG A 45 1.85 11.98 14.09
CA ARG A 45 1.57 11.88 12.66
C ARG A 45 0.90 10.54 12.36
N ALA A 46 -0.12 10.57 11.52
CA ALA A 46 -0.77 9.38 11.00
C ALA A 46 -0.21 9.04 9.63
N CYS A 47 -0.19 7.75 9.30
CA CYS A 47 -0.10 7.42 7.89
C CYS A 47 -1.40 7.66 7.18
N VAL A 48 -1.27 8.16 5.97
CA VAL A 48 -2.35 8.21 5.01
C VAL A 48 -1.88 7.56 3.72
N ASN A 49 -2.85 7.17 2.89
CA ASN A 49 -2.66 6.78 1.49
C ASN A 49 -1.84 5.50 1.23
N GLY A 50 -1.11 4.94 2.19
CA GLY A 50 -0.34 3.70 2.01
C GLY A 50 -1.20 2.46 1.80
N LEU A 51 -0.60 1.40 1.24
CA LEU A 51 -1.23 0.09 1.20
C LEU A 51 -1.31 -0.50 2.60
N LEU A 52 -2.42 -1.18 2.86
CA LEU A 52 -2.75 -1.84 4.11
C LEU A 52 -3.32 -3.21 3.77
N TRP A 53 -3.20 -4.18 4.68
CA TRP A 53 -3.72 -5.53 4.47
C TRP A 53 -5.23 -5.57 4.18
N GLU A 54 -6.00 -4.60 4.67
CA GLU A 54 -7.43 -4.44 4.34
C GLU A 54 -7.72 -4.17 2.86
N HIS A 55 -6.72 -3.72 2.08
CA HIS A 55 -6.84 -3.54 0.65
C HIS A 55 -6.71 -4.85 -0.13
N ILE A 56 -6.29 -5.94 0.53
CA ILE A 56 -6.09 -7.26 -0.07
C ILE A 56 -7.21 -8.17 0.42
N ALA A 57 -8.03 -8.63 -0.52
CA ALA A 57 -9.08 -9.61 -0.23
C ALA A 57 -8.49 -11.03 -0.07
N PRO A 58 -9.24 -11.97 0.54
CA PRO A 58 -8.77 -13.34 0.77
C PRO A 58 -8.39 -14.12 -0.49
N ASP A 59 -8.90 -13.71 -1.65
CA ASP A 59 -8.59 -14.26 -2.98
C ASP A 59 -7.34 -13.65 -3.62
N TRP A 60 -6.56 -12.87 -2.85
CA TRP A 60 -5.37 -12.13 -3.31
C TRP A 60 -5.66 -11.02 -4.33
N THR A 61 -6.92 -10.60 -4.46
CA THR A 61 -7.27 -9.38 -5.19
C THR A 61 -6.95 -8.16 -4.33
N MET A 62 -6.03 -7.32 -4.79
CA MET A 62 -5.70 -6.04 -4.16
C MET A 62 -6.47 -4.89 -4.84
N SER A 63 -7.19 -4.07 -4.08
CA SER A 63 -7.87 -2.87 -4.59
C SER A 63 -7.45 -1.61 -3.84
N LYS A 64 -7.09 -0.56 -4.58
CA LYS A 64 -6.56 0.69 -4.00
C LYS A 64 -7.08 1.92 -4.72
N ARG A 65 -7.51 2.92 -3.95
CA ARG A 65 -7.73 4.29 -4.47
C ARG A 65 -6.38 5.00 -4.63
N THR A 66 -6.06 5.39 -5.86
CA THR A 66 -4.81 6.09 -6.18
C THR A 66 -4.88 7.56 -5.78
N THR A 67 -3.79 8.08 -5.26
CA THR A 67 -3.66 9.49 -4.88
C THR A 67 -3.45 10.43 -6.06
N LYS A 68 -3.06 9.93 -7.25
CA LYS A 68 -2.83 10.79 -8.44
C LYS A 68 -4.13 11.33 -9.00
N THR A 69 -5.12 10.45 -9.18
CA THR A 69 -6.38 10.77 -9.88
C THR A 69 -7.61 10.46 -9.04
N GLY A 70 -7.45 9.78 -7.90
CA GLY A 70 -8.59 9.28 -7.12
C GLY A 70 -9.24 8.03 -7.70
N ALA A 71 -8.72 7.49 -8.82
CA ALA A 71 -9.23 6.27 -9.43
C ALA A 71 -8.95 5.04 -8.55
N VAL A 72 -9.89 4.11 -8.52
CA VAL A 72 -9.70 2.80 -7.89
C VAL A 72 -9.09 1.86 -8.92
N VAL A 73 -7.98 1.24 -8.56
CA VAL A 73 -7.29 0.22 -9.36
C VAL A 73 -7.31 -1.10 -8.62
N THR A 74 -7.36 -2.18 -9.39
CA THR A 74 -7.44 -3.55 -8.86
C THR A 74 -6.40 -4.42 -9.55
N PHE A 75 -5.71 -5.25 -8.77
CA PHE A 75 -4.67 -6.15 -9.23
C PHE A 75 -4.88 -7.54 -8.64
N ASP A 76 -4.67 -8.57 -9.44
CA ASP A 76 -4.54 -9.95 -8.96
C ASP A 76 -3.08 -10.17 -8.55
N LEU A 77 -2.82 -10.28 -7.24
CA LEU A 77 -1.45 -10.45 -6.74
C LEU A 77 -0.87 -11.82 -7.12
N THR A 78 -1.69 -12.82 -7.45
CA THR A 78 -1.21 -14.14 -7.89
C THR A 78 -0.50 -14.12 -9.25
N ALA A 79 -0.79 -13.09 -10.05
CA ALA A 79 -0.12 -12.84 -11.32
C ALA A 79 1.18 -12.03 -11.19
N LEU A 80 1.53 -11.59 -9.97
CA LEU A 80 2.65 -10.68 -9.68
C LEU A 80 3.80 -11.44 -8.98
N PRO A 81 4.76 -12.02 -9.74
CA PRO A 81 5.76 -12.93 -9.19
C PRO A 81 6.72 -12.30 -8.18
N LEU A 82 6.94 -10.99 -8.20
CA LEU A 82 7.79 -10.31 -7.21
C LEU A 82 7.02 -9.98 -5.92
N ALA A 83 5.69 -9.87 -5.98
CA ALA A 83 4.85 -9.59 -4.81
C ALA A 83 4.59 -10.83 -3.93
N LEU A 84 4.71 -12.05 -4.48
CA LEU A 84 4.46 -13.33 -3.79
C LEU A 84 5.72 -14.19 -3.58
N THR A 85 6.88 -13.56 -3.42
CA THR A 85 8.17 -14.24 -3.22
C THR A 85 8.30 -14.91 -1.88
#